data_AF-A0A840E2X3-F1
#
_entry.id   AF-A0A840E2X3-F1
#
_cell.length_a   1.000
_cell.length_b   1.000
_cell.length_c   1.000
_cell.angle_alpha   90.00
_cell.angle_beta   90.00
_cell.angle_gamma   90.00
#
_symmetry.space_group_name_H-M   'P 1'
#
loop_
_entity.id
_entity.type
_entity.pdbx_description
1 polymer ?
#
loop_
_entity_poly.entity_id
_entity_poly.type
_entity_poly.pdbx_seq_one_letter_code
_entity_poly.pdbx_strand_id
1 'polypeptide(L)'
;MTVEKLGELLKENPRGLLMVRDELSGFLANLERKEYQSDRAFYLTAFNGDDQFTYDRIERGTIFIPHVTLSIIGGIQPSRLIPLIQAMHHGTNNDGLLQRFQMLVFPDETKNWKWVDRPPNQEAWETYEG
;
A
#
# COMPACT_ATOMS: atom_id res chain seq x y z
N MET A 1 0.27 -4.14 -12.77
CA MET A 1 1.60 -4.47 -12.22
C MET A 1 1.48 -5.76 -11.44
N THR A 2 2.28 -6.77 -11.78
CA THR A 2 2.31 -8.07 -11.08
C THR A 2 3.38 -8.04 -9.98
N VAL A 3 3.28 -8.95 -9.02
CA VAL A 3 4.22 -9.03 -7.90
C VAL A 3 5.64 -9.35 -8.37
N GLU A 4 5.79 -10.14 -9.41
CA GLU A 4 7.11 -10.54 -9.86
C GLU A 4 7.80 -9.42 -10.63
N LYS A 5 7.04 -8.61 -11.39
CA LYS A 5 7.61 -7.40 -11.98
C LYS A 5 8.00 -6.41 -10.89
N LEU A 6 7.21 -6.31 -9.82
CA LEU A 6 7.54 -5.51 -8.66
C LEU A 6 8.79 -6.03 -7.95
N GLY A 7 8.97 -7.35 -7.89
CA GLY A 7 10.16 -8.00 -7.36
C GLY A 7 11.44 -7.70 -8.17
N GLU A 8 11.35 -7.72 -9.50
CA GLU A 8 12.44 -7.26 -10.37
C GLU A 8 12.82 -5.80 -10.06
N LEU A 9 11.83 -4.92 -9.89
CA LEU A 9 12.07 -3.51 -9.57
C LEU A 9 12.66 -3.30 -8.17
N LEU A 10 12.19 -4.04 -7.16
CA LEU A 10 12.71 -3.94 -5.79
C LEU A 10 14.17 -4.43 -5.71
N LYS A 11 14.54 -5.44 -6.51
CA LYS A 11 15.93 -5.88 -6.62
C LYS A 11 16.85 -4.76 -7.12
N GLU A 12 16.36 -3.92 -8.02
CA GLU A 12 17.10 -2.76 -8.55
C GLU A 12 17.02 -1.53 -7.62
N ASN A 13 16.06 -1.50 -6.68
CA ASN A 13 15.77 -0.36 -5.81
C ASN A 13 15.80 -0.79 -4.33
N PRO A 14 17.00 -0.95 -3.73
CA PRO A 14 17.15 -1.43 -2.36
C PRO A 14 16.62 -0.47 -1.29
N ARG A 15 16.32 0.78 -1.66
CA ARG A 15 15.66 1.76 -0.78
C ARG A 15 14.12 1.61 -0.75
N GLY A 16 13.60 0.66 -1.52
CA GLY A 16 12.16 0.42 -1.64
C GLY A 16 11.49 1.21 -2.76
N LEU A 17 10.19 0.96 -2.91
CA LEU A 17 9.34 1.58 -3.92
C LEU A 17 8.07 2.16 -3.31
N LEU A 18 7.55 3.21 -3.96
CA LEU A 18 6.20 3.73 -3.70
C LEU A 18 5.25 3.23 -4.80
N MET A 19 4.20 2.52 -4.40
CA MET A 19 3.09 2.16 -5.27
C MET A 19 1.92 3.12 -5.04
N VAL A 20 1.61 3.93 -6.05
CA VAL A 20 0.44 4.82 -6.06
C VAL A 20 -0.72 4.11 -6.77
N ARG A 21 -1.90 4.10 -6.15
CA ARG A 21 -3.12 3.54 -6.73
C ARG A 21 -4.32 4.44 -6.46
N ASP A 22 -5.08 4.79 -7.49
CA ASP A 22 -6.27 5.62 -7.31
C ASP A 22 -7.39 4.89 -6.53
N GLU A 23 -7.47 3.56 -6.69
CA GLU A 23 -8.47 2.74 -6.01
C GLU A 23 -7.87 1.45 -5.41
N LEU A 24 -7.80 1.42 -4.07
CA LEU A 24 -7.34 0.28 -3.28
C LEU A 24 -8.41 -0.81 -3.10
N SER A 25 -9.69 -0.50 -3.34
CA SER A 25 -10.79 -1.45 -3.11
C SER A 25 -10.61 -2.74 -3.93
N GLY A 26 -10.35 -2.59 -5.24
CA GLY A 26 -10.09 -3.72 -6.14
C GLY A 26 -8.74 -4.40 -5.89
N PHE A 27 -7.75 -3.67 -5.37
CA PHE A 27 -6.47 -4.24 -4.97
C PHE A 27 -6.64 -5.19 -3.78
N LEU A 28 -7.27 -4.72 -2.70
CA LEU A 28 -7.55 -5.52 -1.51
C LEU A 28 -8.45 -6.71 -1.83
N ALA A 29 -9.53 -6.50 -2.59
CA ALA A 29 -10.43 -7.57 -2.98
C ALA A 29 -9.74 -8.70 -3.78
N ASN A 30 -8.76 -8.37 -4.63
CA ASN A 30 -8.00 -9.40 -5.34
C ASN A 30 -7.12 -10.22 -4.40
N LEU A 31 -6.48 -9.59 -3.40
CA LEU A 31 -5.65 -10.27 -2.41
C LEU A 31 -6.44 -11.19 -1.47
N GLU A 32 -7.77 -11.08 -1.43
CA GLU A 32 -8.64 -12.00 -0.67
C GLU A 32 -8.96 -13.29 -1.43
N ARG A 33 -8.71 -13.36 -2.75
CA ARG A 33 -9.04 -14.56 -3.54
C ARG A 33 -7.98 -15.64 -3.32
N LYS A 34 -8.41 -16.92 -3.37
CA LYS A 34 -7.53 -18.08 -3.08
C LYS A 34 -6.36 -18.20 -4.05
N GLU A 35 -6.56 -17.80 -5.29
CA GLU A 35 -5.55 -17.82 -6.35
C GLU A 35 -4.44 -16.76 -6.17
N TYR A 36 -4.62 -15.76 -5.30
CA TYR A 36 -3.63 -14.70 -5.04
C TYR A 36 -2.99 -14.81 -3.65
N GLN A 37 -3.02 -15.98 -3.01
CA GLN A 37 -2.42 -16.20 -1.69
C GLN A 37 -0.89 -16.01 -1.70
N SER A 38 -0.22 -16.35 -2.80
CA SER A 38 1.22 -16.07 -3.00
C SER A 38 1.51 -14.57 -3.02
N ASP A 39 0.67 -13.81 -3.72
CA ASP A 39 0.81 -12.36 -3.86
C ASP A 39 0.53 -11.68 -2.53
N ARG A 40 -0.47 -12.18 -1.81
CA ARG A 40 -0.79 -11.75 -0.45
C ARG A 40 0.39 -11.95 0.49
N ALA A 41 1.02 -13.12 0.49
CA ALA A 41 2.20 -13.40 1.30
C ALA A 41 3.34 -12.41 0.99
N PHE A 42 3.57 -12.10 -0.28
CA PHE A 42 4.54 -11.08 -0.67
C PHE A 42 4.22 -9.70 -0.09
N TYR A 43 2.97 -9.22 -0.19
CA TYR A 43 2.60 -7.91 0.36
C TYR A 43 2.68 -7.88 1.90
N LEU A 44 2.41 -9.00 2.57
CA LEU A 44 2.60 -9.14 4.01
C LEU A 44 4.08 -9.05 4.40
N THR A 45 4.97 -9.69 3.65
CA THR A 45 6.43 -9.57 3.83
C THR A 45 6.90 -8.14 3.55
N ALA A 46 6.37 -7.51 2.49
CA ALA A 46 6.75 -6.16 2.08
C ALA A 46 6.45 -5.08 3.14
N PHE A 47 5.48 -5.35 4.01
CA PHE A 47 5.14 -4.46 5.12
C PHE A 47 6.23 -4.44 6.21
N ASN A 48 6.91 -5.56 6.46
CA ASN A 48 7.97 -5.63 7.47
C ASN A 48 9.16 -4.74 7.06
N GLY A 49 9.42 -4.65 5.76
CA GLY A 49 10.32 -3.66 5.16
C GLY A 49 11.80 -4.05 5.14
N ASP A 50 12.21 -5.05 5.90
CA ASP A 50 13.58 -5.57 5.98
C ASP A 50 13.72 -7.04 5.55
N ASP A 51 12.59 -7.75 5.41
CA ASP A 51 12.56 -9.15 5.02
C ASP A 51 12.97 -9.40 3.56
N GLN A 52 13.47 -10.61 3.33
CA GLN A 52 13.82 -11.13 2.02
C GLN A 52 12.64 -11.86 1.38
N PHE A 53 12.62 -11.90 0.04
CA PHE A 53 11.64 -12.70 -0.68
C PHE A 53 12.25 -13.31 -1.95
N THR A 54 11.94 -14.57 -2.20
CA THR A 54 12.44 -15.32 -3.36
C THR A 54 11.28 -15.81 -4.19
N TYR A 55 11.35 -15.58 -5.51
CA TYR A 55 10.44 -16.15 -6.50
C TYR A 55 11.19 -17.11 -7.41
N ASP A 56 10.74 -18.35 -7.50
CA ASP A 56 11.23 -19.31 -8.49
C ASP A 56 10.31 -19.37 -9.71
N ARG A 57 10.90 -19.28 -10.90
CA ARG A 57 10.19 -19.37 -12.19
C ARG A 57 10.84 -20.44 -13.06
N ILE A 58 10.02 -21.27 -13.70
CA ILE A 58 10.46 -22.33 -14.62
C ILE A 58 11.30 -21.75 -15.78
N GLU A 59 10.88 -20.62 -16.37
CA GLU A 59 11.56 -20.04 -17.55
C GLU A 59 12.53 -18.89 -17.24
N ARG A 60 12.28 -18.10 -16.19
CA ARG A 60 13.08 -16.91 -15.85
C ARG A 60 14.09 -17.13 -14.72
N GLY A 61 14.16 -18.33 -14.17
CA GLY A 61 15.02 -18.67 -13.03
C GLY A 61 14.53 -18.06 -11.72
N THR A 62 15.44 -17.94 -10.76
CA THR A 62 15.17 -17.47 -9.40
C THR A 62 15.39 -15.96 -9.28
N ILE A 63 14.40 -15.23 -8.80
CA ILE A 63 14.48 -13.81 -8.43
C ILE A 63 14.62 -13.74 -6.91
N PHE A 64 15.81 -13.35 -6.44
CA PHE A 64 16.06 -13.04 -5.04
C PHE A 64 15.97 -11.53 -4.80
N ILE A 65 15.16 -11.14 -3.80
CA ILE A 65 14.95 -9.76 -3.38
C ILE A 65 15.52 -9.62 -1.96
N PRO A 66 16.60 -8.85 -1.77
CA PRO A 66 17.29 -8.77 -0.47
C PRO A 66 16.50 -7.99 0.58
N HIS A 67 15.73 -6.98 0.16
CA HIS A 67 14.87 -6.17 1.03
C HIS A 67 13.57 -5.87 0.31
N VAL A 68 12.45 -6.39 0.82
CA VAL A 68 11.13 -6.08 0.30
C VAL A 68 10.56 -4.88 1.06
N THR A 69 10.86 -3.69 0.57
CA THR A 69 10.34 -2.45 1.16
C THR A 69 9.37 -1.79 0.18
N LEU A 70 8.07 -1.81 0.51
CA LEU A 70 7.03 -1.25 -0.34
C LEU A 70 6.11 -0.32 0.45
N SER A 71 6.06 0.95 0.06
CA SER A 71 5.02 1.87 0.51
C SER A 71 3.86 1.86 -0.48
N ILE A 72 2.63 1.83 0.01
CA ILE A 72 1.42 1.88 -0.82
C ILE A 72 0.61 3.10 -0.38
N ILE A 73 0.25 3.95 -1.35
CA ILE A 73 -0.67 5.06 -1.14
C ILE A 73 -1.81 4.97 -2.14
N GLY A 74 -3.03 5.22 -1.67
CA GLY A 74 -4.17 5.21 -2.56
C GLY A 74 -5.50 5.56 -1.92
N GLY A 75 -6.48 5.84 -2.78
CA GLY A 75 -7.84 6.11 -2.37
C GLY A 75 -8.63 4.83 -2.12
N ILE A 76 -9.57 4.86 -1.19
CA ILE A 76 -10.59 3.83 -1.05
C ILE A 76 -11.94 4.48 -0.74
N GLN A 77 -12.98 4.02 -1.42
CA GLN A 77 -14.34 4.48 -1.13
C GLN A 77 -14.79 3.95 0.24
N PRO A 78 -15.37 4.79 1.12
CA PRO A 78 -15.92 4.38 2.41
C PRO A 78 -16.83 3.15 2.33
N SER A 79 -17.73 3.11 1.34
CA SER A 79 -18.67 2.01 1.10
C SER A 79 -17.98 0.67 0.80
N ARG A 80 -16.74 0.69 0.32
CA ARG A 80 -15.92 -0.51 0.06
C ARG A 80 -15.03 -0.89 1.23
N LEU A 81 -14.63 0.09 2.05
CA LEU A 81 -13.81 -0.13 3.24
C LEU A 81 -14.62 -0.73 4.40
N ILE A 82 -15.84 -0.24 4.64
CA ILE A 82 -16.68 -0.66 5.78
C ILE A 82 -16.87 -2.20 5.83
N PRO A 83 -17.25 -2.88 4.73
CA PRO A 83 -17.41 -4.34 4.77
C PRO A 83 -16.11 -5.09 5.07
N LEU A 84 -14.95 -4.58 4.62
CA LEU A 84 -13.64 -5.18 4.91
C LEU A 84 -13.31 -5.09 6.40
N ILE A 85 -13.58 -3.94 7.03
CA ILE A 85 -13.39 -3.75 8.48
C ILE A 85 -14.33 -4.68 9.27
N GLN A 86 -15.60 -4.78 8.85
CA GLN A 86 -16.57 -5.66 9.51
C GLN A 86 -16.17 -7.13 9.41
N ALA A 87 -15.74 -7.58 8.22
CA ALA A 87 -15.29 -8.96 8.00
C ALA A 87 -14.15 -9.36 8.95
N MET A 88 -13.19 -8.45 9.15
CA MET A 88 -12.10 -8.66 10.11
C MET A 88 -12.59 -8.75 11.55
N HIS A 89 -13.52 -7.89 11.96
CA HIS A 89 -14.07 -7.92 13.31
C HIS A 89 -14.83 -9.22 13.62
N HIS A 90 -15.41 -9.84 12.59
CA HIS A 90 -16.10 -11.13 12.69
C HIS A 90 -15.17 -12.35 12.48
N GLY A 91 -13.85 -12.16 12.42
CA GLY A 91 -12.85 -13.23 12.37
C GLY A 91 -12.66 -13.90 11.01
N THR A 92 -13.19 -13.29 9.94
CA THR A 92 -12.91 -13.70 8.55
C THR A 92 -11.75 -12.86 8.01
N ASN A 93 -10.80 -13.47 7.27
CA ASN A 93 -9.59 -12.80 6.74
C ASN A 93 -8.68 -12.16 7.80
N ASN A 94 -8.38 -12.90 8.87
CA ASN A 94 -7.66 -12.41 10.04
C ASN A 94 -6.13 -12.64 10.00
N ASP A 95 -5.48 -12.41 8.86
CA ASP A 95 -4.00 -12.43 8.74
C ASP A 95 -3.37 -11.04 8.89
N GLY A 96 -4.22 -10.02 9.08
CA GLY A 96 -3.82 -8.65 9.33
C GLY A 96 -3.32 -7.89 8.11
N LEU A 97 -3.66 -8.30 6.88
CA LEU A 97 -3.31 -7.51 5.69
C LEU A 97 -3.85 -6.07 5.78
N LEU A 98 -5.12 -5.89 6.14
CA LEU A 98 -5.68 -4.53 6.27
C LEU A 98 -5.12 -3.78 7.49
N GLN A 99 -4.76 -4.49 8.57
CA GLN A 99 -4.14 -3.88 9.77
C GLN A 99 -2.78 -3.25 9.48
N ARG A 100 -2.14 -3.69 8.39
CA ARG A 100 -0.86 -3.17 7.89
C ARG A 100 -1.02 -1.87 7.08
N PHE A 101 -2.24 -1.47 6.73
CA PHE A 101 -2.53 -0.13 6.23
C PHE A 101 -2.73 0.80 7.42
N GLN A 102 -1.61 1.24 8.02
CA GLN A 102 -1.58 1.95 9.29
C GLN A 102 -2.17 3.38 9.23
N MET A 103 -2.27 3.97 8.04
CA MET A 103 -2.75 5.34 7.86
C MET A 103 -4.01 5.34 6.98
N LEU A 104 -5.18 5.47 7.63
CA LEU A 104 -6.45 5.73 6.96
C LEU A 104 -6.85 7.17 7.26
N VAL A 105 -6.92 8.00 6.22
CA VAL A 105 -7.44 9.36 6.32
C VAL A 105 -8.88 9.34 5.85
N PHE A 106 -9.81 9.56 6.78
CA PHE A 106 -11.22 9.71 6.50
C PHE A 106 -11.61 11.17 6.76
N PRO A 107 -11.56 12.05 5.75
CA PRO A 107 -11.93 13.44 5.97
C PRO A 107 -13.43 13.53 6.25
N ASP A 108 -13.81 14.25 7.30
CA ASP A 108 -15.21 14.57 7.54
C ASP A 108 -15.76 15.43 6.40
N GLU A 109 -17.00 15.16 6.00
CA GLU A 109 -17.74 16.04 5.11
C GLU A 109 -18.01 17.36 5.84
N THR A 110 -17.08 18.31 5.73
CA THR A 110 -17.28 19.65 6.28
C THR A 110 -18.38 20.36 5.49
N LYS A 111 -19.60 20.38 6.03
CA LYS A 111 -20.75 21.11 5.44
C LYS A 111 -20.46 22.59 5.19
N ASN A 112 -19.47 23.14 5.88
CA ASN A 112 -19.05 24.54 5.82
C ASN A 112 -17.65 24.70 5.20
N TRP A 113 -17.28 23.87 4.21
CA TRP A 113 -16.02 24.09 3.48
C TRP A 113 -16.03 25.49 2.87
N LYS A 114 -15.09 26.33 3.31
CA LYS A 114 -14.86 27.66 2.74
C LYS A 114 -13.62 27.58 1.89
N TRP A 115 -13.71 28.06 0.66
CA TRP A 115 -12.53 28.35 -0.14
C TRP A 115 -11.75 29.46 0.57
N VAL A 116 -10.62 29.09 1.17
CA VAL A 116 -9.70 30.04 1.80
C VAL A 116 -8.52 30.22 0.84
N ASP A 117 -8.54 31.32 0.10
CA ASP A 117 -7.35 31.81 -0.58
C ASP A 117 -6.49 32.51 0.47
N ARG A 118 -5.42 31.82 0.92
CA ARG A 118 -4.44 32.38 1.86
C ARG A 118 -3.09 32.45 1.16
N PRO A 119 -2.34 33.56 1.31
CA PRO A 119 -0.98 33.61 0.81
C PRO A 119 -0.15 32.46 1.43
N PRO A 120 0.84 31.92 0.70
CA PRO A 120 1.73 30.88 1.23
C PRO A 120 2.42 31.37 2.51
N ASN A 121 2.69 30.44 3.42
CA ASN A 121 3.39 30.77 4.66
C ASN A 121 4.80 31.27 4.35
N GLN A 122 5.04 32.57 4.52
CA GLN A 122 6.32 33.23 4.21
C GLN A 122 7.47 32.68 5.05
N GLU A 123 7.25 32.41 6.34
CA GLU A 123 8.29 31.87 7.23
C GLU A 123 8.72 30.47 6.81
N ALA A 124 7.76 29.62 6.39
CA ALA A 124 8.05 28.29 5.85
C ALA A 124 8.79 28.36 4.50
N TRP A 125 8.48 29.36 3.67
CA TRP A 125 9.16 29.59 2.39
C TRP A 125 10.61 30.04 2.59
N GLU A 126 10.83 31.02 3.47
CA GLU A 126 12.18 31.52 3.81
C GLU A 126 13.06 30.43 4.43
N THR A 127 12.48 29.54 5.25
CA THR A 127 13.20 28.38 5.83
C THR A 127 13.55 27.31 4.79
N TYR A 128 12.79 27.20 3.69
CA TYR A 128 13.09 26.25 2.62
C TYR A 128 14.19 26.76 1.67
N GLU A 129 14.28 28.08 1.46
CA GLU A 129 15.26 28.69 0.54
C GLU A 129 16.60 29.05 1.20
N GLY A 130 16.69 29.03 2.53
CA GLY A 130 17.91 29.29 3.31
C GLY A 130 18.64 28.03 3.76
#